data_AF-A0AAF1JW14-F1
#
_entry.id   AF-A0AAF1JW14-F1
#
_cell.length_a   1.000
_cell.length_b   1.000
_cell.length_c   1.000
_cell.angle_alpha   90.00
_cell.angle_beta   90.00
_cell.angle_gamma   90.00
#
_symmetry.space_group_name_H-M   'P 1'
#
loop_
_entity.id
_entity.type
_entity.pdbx_description
1 polymer ?
#
loop_
_entity_poly.entity_id
_entity_poly.type
_entity_poly.pdbx_seq_one_letter_code
_entity_poly.pdbx_strand_id
1 'polypeptide(L)'
;MRFHILALVVFLFAPPLARACDPDELNAHLTTVCRAALDPAVAVIMPLRVHASAEEDTAIGLAFARAAEACDTGDPAIGAAEAVRLARLAGRIEARTGALPAL
;
A
#
# COMPACT_ATOMS: atom_id res chain seq x y z
N MET A 1 24.89 -41.69 22.59
CA MET A 1 24.25 -40.73 23.52
C MET A 1 24.60 -39.25 23.27
N ARG A 2 25.27 -38.87 22.16
CA ARG A 2 25.67 -37.47 21.87
C ARG A 2 24.79 -36.75 20.83
N PHE A 3 23.76 -37.40 20.31
CA PHE A 3 22.82 -36.80 19.34
C PHE A 3 21.58 -36.18 20.01
N HIS A 4 21.29 -36.52 21.27
CA HIS A 4 20.08 -36.05 21.95
C HIS A 4 20.23 -34.62 22.51
N ILE A 5 21.45 -34.16 22.72
CA ILE A 5 21.73 -32.81 23.24
C ILE A 5 21.57 -31.76 22.14
N LEU A 6 21.88 -32.09 20.88
CA LEU A 6 21.80 -31.13 19.77
C LEU A 6 20.35 -30.77 19.40
N ALA A 7 19.42 -31.72 19.51
CA ALA A 7 18.00 -31.50 19.18
C ALA A 7 17.29 -30.57 20.17
N LEU A 8 17.72 -30.56 21.45
CA LEU A 8 17.11 -29.73 22.50
C LEU A 8 17.50 -28.24 22.35
N VAL A 9 18.70 -27.97 21.84
CA VAL A 9 19.21 -26.59 21.68
C VAL A 9 18.51 -25.86 20.53
N VAL A 10 18.12 -26.56 19.46
CA VAL A 10 17.41 -25.94 18.32
C VAL A 10 16.01 -25.45 18.71
N PHE A 11 15.32 -26.16 19.63
CA PHE A 11 14.00 -25.75 20.10
C PHE A 11 14.03 -24.52 21.03
N LEU A 12 15.14 -24.29 21.73
CA LEU A 12 15.29 -23.17 22.67
C LEU A 12 15.77 -21.88 21.99
N PHE A 13 16.34 -21.98 20.78
CA PHE A 13 16.82 -20.83 20.00
C PHE A 13 15.94 -20.51 18.78
N ALA A 14 14.80 -21.18 18.61
CA ALA A 14 13.80 -20.71 17.67
C ALA A 14 13.34 -19.32 18.14
N PRO A 15 13.55 -18.23 17.37
CA PRO A 15 12.91 -16.96 17.66
C PRO A 15 11.40 -17.22 17.76
N PRO A 16 10.63 -16.46 18.57
CA PRO A 16 9.21 -16.73 18.74
C PRO A 16 8.52 -16.60 17.38
N LEU A 17 8.32 -17.73 16.70
CA LEU A 17 7.55 -17.84 15.45
C LEU A 17 6.11 -17.33 15.67
N ALA A 18 5.67 -17.26 16.92
CA ALA A 18 4.38 -16.72 17.34
C ALA A 18 4.15 -15.25 16.96
N ARG A 19 5.20 -14.42 16.74
CA ARG A 19 5.03 -13.01 16.30
C ARG A 19 4.64 -12.86 14.83
N ALA A 20 4.75 -13.91 14.03
CA ALA A 20 4.32 -13.93 12.62
C ALA A 20 3.02 -14.73 12.41
N CYS A 21 2.38 -15.20 13.49
CA CYS A 21 1.22 -16.08 13.43
C CYS A 21 -0.08 -15.44 13.92
N ASP A 22 -0.05 -14.20 14.44
CA ASP A 22 -1.29 -13.48 14.73
C ASP A 22 -1.84 -12.88 13.42
N PRO A 23 -2.98 -13.38 12.91
CA PRO A 23 -3.52 -12.91 11.63
C PRO A 23 -3.93 -11.45 11.69
N ASP A 24 -4.35 -10.96 12.87
CA ASP A 24 -4.78 -9.58 13.06
C ASP A 24 -3.57 -8.61 13.05
N GLU A 25 -2.48 -8.93 13.76
CA GLU A 25 -1.22 -8.18 13.70
C GLU A 25 -0.64 -8.17 12.28
N LEU A 26 -0.68 -9.30 11.57
CA LEU A 26 -0.25 -9.40 10.18
C LEU A 26 -1.11 -8.50 9.27
N ASN A 27 -2.44 -8.56 9.39
CA ASN A 27 -3.34 -7.73 8.58
C ASN A 27 -3.10 -6.23 8.85
N ALA A 28 -2.97 -5.83 10.12
CA ALA A 28 -2.66 -4.45 10.49
C ALA A 28 -1.33 -3.96 9.90
N HIS A 29 -0.32 -4.84 9.88
CA HIS A 29 0.96 -4.53 9.24
C HIS A 29 0.81 -4.37 7.72
N LEU A 30 0.07 -5.26 7.05
CA LEU A 30 -0.19 -5.19 5.60
C LEU A 30 -0.99 -3.94 5.23
N THR A 31 -2.01 -3.56 6.00
CA THR A 31 -2.73 -2.30 5.85
C THR A 31 -1.78 -1.10 5.94
N THR A 32 -0.83 -1.12 6.89
CA THR A 32 0.18 -0.06 7.04
C THR A 32 1.09 0.03 5.81
N VAL A 33 1.58 -1.10 5.32
CA VAL A 33 2.40 -1.16 4.09
C VAL A 33 1.61 -0.66 2.88
N CYS A 34 0.34 -1.06 2.76
CA CYS A 34 -0.55 -0.64 1.68
C CYS A 34 -0.73 0.89 1.67
N ARG A 35 -1.02 1.49 2.83
CA ARG A 35 -1.16 2.95 2.95
C ARG A 35 0.13 3.68 2.62
N ALA A 36 1.26 3.21 3.15
CA ALA A 36 2.57 3.81 2.86
C ALA A 36 2.92 3.79 1.36
N ALA A 37 2.46 2.78 0.61
CA ALA A 37 2.63 2.73 -0.85
C ALA A 37 1.70 3.71 -1.60
N LEU A 38 0.52 3.99 -1.05
CA LEU A 38 -0.52 4.82 -1.67
C LEU A 38 -0.33 6.32 -1.39
N ASP A 39 0.06 6.68 -0.16
CA ASP A 39 0.10 8.06 0.32
C ASP A 39 0.88 9.04 -0.58
N PRO A 40 2.06 8.68 -1.15
CA PRO A 40 2.76 9.59 -2.04
C PRO A 40 1.97 9.95 -3.30
N ALA A 41 1.25 8.97 -3.87
CA ALA A 41 0.43 9.20 -5.06
C ALA A 41 -0.82 10.05 -4.73
N VAL A 42 -1.39 9.88 -3.53
CA VAL A 42 -2.49 10.71 -3.02
C VAL A 42 -2.04 12.16 -2.87
N ALA A 43 -0.88 12.38 -2.24
CA ALA A 43 -0.33 13.72 -2.01
C ALA A 43 -0.10 14.48 -3.32
N VAL A 44 0.30 13.78 -4.38
CA VAL A 44 0.51 14.36 -5.71
C VAL A 44 -0.81 14.65 -6.44
N ILE A 45 -1.75 13.70 -6.46
CA ILE A 45 -2.96 13.82 -7.28
C ILE A 45 -4.00 14.78 -6.67
N MET A 46 -4.08 14.86 -5.34
CA MET A 46 -5.14 15.62 -4.66
C MET A 46 -5.12 17.12 -4.97
N PRO A 47 -3.96 17.81 -4.95
CA PRO A 47 -3.87 19.22 -5.38
C PRO A 47 -4.28 19.43 -6.84
N LEU A 48 -4.03 18.43 -7.70
CA LEU A 48 -4.31 18.50 -9.13
C LEU A 48 -5.79 18.25 -9.47
N ARG A 49 -6.61 17.74 -8.54
CA ARG A 49 -8.03 17.41 -8.80
C ARG A 49 -8.86 18.60 -9.28
N VAL A 50 -8.54 19.83 -8.87
CA VAL A 50 -9.24 21.04 -9.35
C VAL A 50 -9.08 21.26 -10.86
N HIS A 51 -8.07 20.65 -11.47
CA HIS A 51 -7.78 20.70 -12.89
C HIS A 51 -8.17 19.42 -13.64
N ALA A 52 -8.74 18.43 -12.94
CA ALA A 52 -9.18 17.18 -13.54
C ALA A 52 -10.45 17.39 -14.37
N SER A 53 -10.57 16.65 -15.47
CA SER A 53 -11.84 16.50 -16.16
C SER A 53 -12.81 15.65 -15.32
N ALA A 54 -14.10 15.65 -15.65
CA ALA A 54 -15.07 14.80 -14.96
C ALA A 54 -14.72 13.30 -15.05
N GLU A 55 -14.16 12.86 -16.19
CA GLU A 55 -13.73 11.48 -16.39
C GLU A 55 -12.51 11.14 -15.51
N GLU A 56 -11.54 12.05 -15.42
CA GLU A 56 -10.36 11.87 -14.57
C GLU A 56 -10.74 11.88 -13.09
N ASP A 57 -11.63 12.79 -12.67
CA ASP A 57 -12.10 12.85 -11.29
C ASP A 57 -12.84 11.57 -10.90
N THR A 58 -13.65 11.02 -11.82
CA THR A 58 -14.27 9.71 -11.66
C THR A 58 -13.23 8.60 -11.54
N ALA A 59 -12.20 8.59 -12.39
CA ALA A 59 -11.13 7.60 -12.35
C ALA A 59 -10.30 7.68 -11.05
N ILE A 60 -10.07 8.89 -10.54
CA ILE A 60 -9.42 9.14 -9.25
C ILE A 60 -10.27 8.57 -8.11
N GLY A 61 -11.58 8.86 -8.10
CA GLY A 61 -12.50 8.30 -7.11
C GLY A 61 -12.55 6.78 -7.11
N LEU A 62 -12.57 6.16 -8.30
CA LEU A 62 -12.54 4.70 -8.44
C LEU A 62 -11.21 4.10 -7.95
N ALA A 63 -10.09 4.74 -8.23
CA ALA A 63 -8.78 4.30 -7.76
C ALA A 63 -8.69 4.36 -6.23
N PHE A 64 -9.21 5.42 -5.61
CA PHE A 64 -9.26 5.53 -4.15
C PHE A 64 -10.17 4.48 -3.51
N ALA A 65 -11.36 4.24 -4.08
CA ALA A 65 -12.27 3.22 -3.55
C ALA A 65 -11.63 1.82 -3.57
N ARG A 66 -10.98 1.45 -4.69
CA ARG A 66 -10.28 0.17 -4.84
C ARG A 66 -9.07 0.04 -3.91
N ALA A 67 -8.30 1.12 -3.76
CA ALA A 67 -7.15 1.11 -2.87
C ALA A 67 -7.58 1.02 -1.40
N ALA A 68 -8.67 1.67 -1.00
CA ALA A 68 -9.23 1.54 0.34
C ALA A 68 -9.67 0.10 0.63
N GLU A 69 -10.45 -0.50 -0.28
CA GLU A 69 -10.88 -1.90 -0.16
C GLU A 69 -9.68 -2.85 -0.03
N ALA A 70 -8.67 -2.69 -0.90
CA ALA A 70 -7.47 -3.51 -0.88
C ALA A 70 -6.65 -3.37 0.40
N CYS A 71 -6.49 -2.15 0.92
CA CYS A 71 -5.76 -1.93 2.15
C CYS A 71 -6.52 -2.50 3.37
N ASP A 72 -7.85 -2.49 3.36
CA ASP A 72 -8.68 -3.05 4.43
C ASP A 72 -8.67 -4.59 4.42
N THR A 73 -8.58 -5.22 3.24
CA THR A 73 -8.49 -6.69 3.09
C THR A 73 -7.07 -7.24 3.13
N GLY A 74 -6.06 -6.39 3.36
CA GLY A 74 -4.66 -6.82 3.47
C GLY A 74 -4.01 -7.22 2.15
N ASP A 75 -4.46 -6.66 1.01
CA ASP A 75 -3.82 -6.85 -0.31
C ASP A 75 -3.00 -5.60 -0.70
N PRO A 76 -1.72 -5.51 -0.30
CA PRO A 76 -0.88 -4.36 -0.63
C PRO A 76 -0.53 -4.27 -2.12
N ALA A 77 -0.67 -5.35 -2.90
CA ALA A 77 -0.33 -5.34 -4.32
C ALA A 77 -1.33 -4.51 -5.12
N ILE A 78 -2.62 -4.59 -4.79
CA ILE A 78 -3.64 -3.71 -5.39
C ILE A 78 -3.40 -2.25 -4.99
N GLY A 79 -3.06 -1.99 -3.72
CA GLY A 79 -2.70 -0.64 -3.26
C GLY A 79 -1.56 -0.02 -4.08
N ALA A 80 -0.50 -0.79 -4.33
CA ALA A 80 0.61 -0.35 -5.19
C ALA A 80 0.18 -0.13 -6.65
N ALA A 81 -0.67 -0.99 -7.21
CA ALA A 81 -1.16 -0.84 -8.57
C ALA A 81 -2.00 0.43 -8.74
N GLU A 82 -2.87 0.74 -7.78
CA GLU A 82 -3.68 1.96 -7.78
C GLU A 82 -2.84 3.22 -7.51
N ALA A 83 -1.79 3.15 -6.68
CA ALA A 83 -0.82 4.23 -6.54
C ALA A 83 -0.17 4.61 -7.88
N VAL A 84 0.26 3.62 -8.68
CA VAL A 84 0.80 3.88 -10.02
C VAL A 84 -0.27 4.44 -10.96
N ARG A 85 -1.53 3.98 -10.86
CA ARG A 85 -2.64 4.53 -11.66
C ARG A 85 -2.86 6.00 -11.36
N LEU A 86 -2.88 6.38 -10.09
CA LEU A 86 -3.01 7.76 -9.62
C LEU A 86 -1.83 8.62 -10.09
N ALA A 87 -0.59 8.14 -9.97
CA ALA A 87 0.59 8.86 -10.47
C ALA A 87 0.52 9.10 -11.99
N ARG A 88 0.04 8.11 -12.76
CA ARG A 88 -0.18 8.29 -14.21
C ARG A 88 -1.30 9.28 -14.53
N LEU A 89 -2.35 9.33 -13.73
CA LEU A 89 -3.41 10.34 -13.84
C LEU A 89 -2.84 11.74 -13.57
N ALA A 90 -2.03 11.89 -12.52
CA ALA A 90 -1.38 13.15 -12.18
C ALA A 90 -0.53 13.66 -13.35
N GLY A 91 0.38 12.84 -13.87
CA GLY A 91 1.22 13.22 -15.00
C GLY A 91 0.43 13.58 -16.27
N ARG A 92 -0.74 12.97 -16.52
CA ARG A 92 -1.62 13.38 -17.64
C ARG A 92 -2.27 14.73 -17.38
N ILE A 93 -2.73 15.00 -16.16
CA ILE A 93 -3.30 16.29 -15.78
C ILE A 93 -2.23 17.37 -15.92
N GLU A 94 -1.05 17.17 -15.33
CA GLU A 94 0.10 18.08 -15.43
C GLU A 94 0.44 18.40 -16.90
N ALA A 95 0.59 17.36 -17.73
CA ALA A 95 0.94 17.54 -19.14
C ALA A 95 -0.12 18.31 -19.94
N ARG A 96 -1.40 18.17 -19.58
CA ARG A 96 -2.51 18.86 -20.26
C ARG A 96 -2.69 20.30 -19.80
N THR A 97 -2.53 20.56 -18.50
CA THR A 97 -2.94 21.83 -17.89
C THR A 97 -1.75 22.73 -17.55
N GLY A 98 -0.53 22.19 -17.53
CA GLY A 98 0.67 22.86 -17.04
C GLY A 98 0.68 23.08 -15.52
N ALA A 99 -0.33 22.56 -14.80
CA ALA A 99 -0.37 22.62 -13.35
C ALA A 99 0.68 21.68 -12.76
N LEU A 100 1.28 22.07 -11.65
CA LEU A 100 2.20 21.25 -10.87
C LEU A 100 1.59 20.98 -9.49
N PRO A 101 1.86 19.80 -8.89
CA PRO A 101 1.40 19.51 -7.55
C PRO A 101 2.06 20.47 -6.56
N ALA A 102 1.26 21.02 -5.65
CA ALA A 102 1.77 21.78 -4.51
C ALA A 102 2.30 20.78 -3.48
N LEU A 103 3.61 20.50 -3.54
CA LEU A 103 4.33 19.61 -2.62
C LEU A 103 4.71 20.32 -1.32
#